data_AF-A0A486XWE1-F1
#
_entry.id   AF-A0A486XWE1-F1
#
_cell.length_a   1.000
_cell.length_b   1.000
_cell.length_c   1.000
_cell.angle_alpha   90.00
_cell.angle_beta   90.00
_cell.angle_gamma   90.00
#
_symmetry.space_group_name_H-M   'P 1'
#
loop_
_entity.id
_entity.type
_entity.pdbx_description
1 polymer ?
#
loop_
_entity_poly.entity_id
_entity_poly.type
_entity_poly.pdbx_seq_one_letter_code
_entity_poly.pdbx_strand_id
1 'polypeptide(L)'
;MQTLIPVPAFSGKSNNEIVLLDPARLADWHGIDRNSPKVLCKTAIYGNHAAGWSLYLHENGCYEWLIGSDVVGSSSGALDVIAILGHNLCLMPWQKLIFCNEGLACTAISYIQLPGMVVAD
;
A
#
# COMPACT_ATOMS: atom_id res chain seq x y z
N MET A 1 22.52 5.62 2.36
CA MET A 1 21.26 6.40 2.21
C MET A 1 20.28 5.51 1.45
N GLN A 2 19.09 5.23 1.99
CA GLN A 2 18.12 4.40 1.27
C GLN A 2 17.30 5.30 0.33
N THR A 3 17.28 4.98 -0.96
CA THR A 3 16.43 5.67 -1.93
C THR A 3 15.02 5.07 -1.86
N LEU A 4 14.05 5.88 -1.44
CA LEU A 4 12.64 5.51 -1.42
C LEU A 4 11.93 6.06 -2.65
N ILE A 5 11.11 5.24 -3.29
CA ILE A 5 10.31 5.64 -4.44
C ILE A 5 8.89 5.90 -3.98
N PRO A 6 8.35 7.11 -4.19
CA PRO A 6 6.95 7.39 -3.93
C PRO A 6 6.05 6.73 -4.98
N VAL A 7 4.97 6.12 -4.52
CA VAL A 7 3.95 5.45 -5.32
C VAL A 7 2.60 6.01 -4.90
N PRO A 8 2.03 6.94 -5.68
CA PRO A 8 0.67 7.41 -5.46
C PRO A 8 -0.32 6.24 -5.58
N ALA A 9 -1.26 6.16 -4.64
CA ALA A 9 -2.35 5.22 -4.74
C ALA A 9 -3.29 5.59 -5.90
N PHE A 10 -3.98 4.60 -6.42
CA PHE A 10 -4.98 4.78 -7.47
C PHE A 10 -6.28 4.09 -7.09
N SER A 11 -7.40 4.56 -7.65
CA SER A 11 -8.73 3.99 -7.41
C SER A 11 -8.78 2.52 -7.80
N GLY A 12 -9.33 1.71 -6.90
CA GLY A 12 -9.59 0.29 -7.11
C GLY A 12 -10.89 0.04 -7.87
N LYS A 13 -11.49 -1.13 -7.63
CA LYS A 13 -12.74 -1.54 -8.28
C LYS A 13 -13.98 -0.82 -7.75
N SER A 14 -13.95 -0.36 -6.50
CA SER A 14 -15.06 0.34 -5.86
C SER A 14 -14.69 1.78 -5.49
N ASN A 15 -15.71 2.63 -5.29
CA ASN A 15 -15.50 4.05 -4.97
C ASN A 15 -14.74 4.29 -3.65
N ASN A 16 -14.71 3.30 -2.76
CA ASN A 16 -14.02 3.42 -1.48
C ASN A 16 -12.76 2.53 -1.39
N GLU A 17 -12.37 1.92 -2.51
CA GLU A 17 -11.17 1.10 -2.62
C GLU A 17 -10.05 1.92 -3.28
N ILE A 18 -8.87 1.89 -2.67
CA ILE A 18 -7.63 2.36 -3.30
C ILE A 18 -6.58 1.26 -3.27
N VAL A 19 -5.82 1.17 -4.35
CA VAL A 19 -4.66 0.29 -4.43
C VAL A 19 -3.43 1.07 -3.98
N LEU A 20 -2.86 0.65 -2.86
CA LEU A 20 -1.69 1.28 -2.25
C LEU A 20 -0.38 0.87 -2.94
N LEU A 21 -0.34 -0.35 -3.47
CA LEU A 21 0.81 -0.88 -4.20
C LEU A 21 0.38 -2.00 -5.16
N ASP A 22 0.79 -1.90 -6.42
CA ASP A 22 0.64 -2.92 -7.46
C ASP A 22 2.00 -3.07 -8.18
N PRO A 23 2.85 -4.03 -7.77
CA PRO A 23 4.18 -4.22 -8.34
C PRO A 23 4.18 -4.43 -9.86
N ALA A 24 3.19 -5.15 -10.39
CA ALA A 24 3.09 -5.37 -11.83
C ALA A 24 2.88 -4.06 -12.59
N ARG A 25 2.03 -3.17 -12.06
CA ARG A 25 1.76 -1.85 -12.66
C ARG A 25 2.95 -0.90 -12.55
N LEU A 26 3.71 -0.97 -11.46
CA LEU A 26 4.93 -0.19 -11.30
C LEU A 26 5.98 -0.50 -12.38
N ALA A 27 6.06 -1.76 -12.79
CA ALA A 27 6.96 -2.15 -13.88
C ALA A 27 6.55 -1.49 -15.19
N ASP A 28 5.24 -1.53 -15.49
CA ASP A 28 4.70 -0.99 -16.73
C ASP A 28 4.81 0.54 -16.81
N TRP A 29 4.76 1.24 -15.67
CA TRP A 29 4.74 2.71 -15.62
C TRP A 29 6.09 3.37 -15.38
N HIS A 30 6.94 2.73 -14.59
CA HIS A 30 8.18 3.33 -14.09
C HIS A 30 9.42 2.52 -14.48
N GLY A 31 9.28 1.47 -15.28
CA GLY A 31 10.40 0.61 -15.70
C GLY A 31 11.06 -0.13 -14.54
N ILE A 32 10.35 -0.27 -13.42
CA ILE A 32 10.83 -1.00 -12.25
C ILE A 32 10.77 -2.50 -12.57
N ASP A 33 11.74 -3.29 -12.11
CA ASP A 33 11.76 -4.72 -12.39
C ASP A 33 10.45 -5.40 -11.94
N ARG A 34 9.75 -6.03 -12.88
CA ARG A 34 8.46 -6.69 -12.68
C ARG A 34 8.56 -7.92 -11.81
N ASN A 35 9.69 -8.62 -11.85
CA ASN A 35 9.82 -9.96 -11.27
C ASN A 35 10.39 -9.97 -9.85
N SER A 36 10.89 -8.84 -9.36
CA SER A 36 11.34 -8.71 -7.98
C SER A 36 10.21 -8.34 -7.03
N PRO A 37 10.26 -8.83 -5.78
CA PRO A 37 9.40 -8.32 -4.72
C PRO A 37 9.63 -6.82 -4.48
N LYS A 38 8.62 -6.15 -3.93
CA LYS A 38 8.67 -4.73 -3.57
C LYS A 38 8.44 -4.58 -2.08
N VAL A 39 9.34 -3.89 -1.40
CA VAL A 39 9.25 -3.68 0.03
C VAL A 39 8.61 -2.32 0.26
N LEU A 40 7.40 -2.33 0.80
CA LEU A 40 6.69 -1.16 1.27
C LEU A 40 7.23 -0.75 2.63
N CYS A 41 7.81 0.45 2.71
CA CYS A 41 8.50 0.96 3.89
C CYS A 41 7.71 2.04 4.64
N LYS A 42 6.77 2.69 3.96
CA LYS A 42 5.87 3.67 4.57
C LYS A 42 4.63 3.83 3.72
N THR A 43 3.50 4.11 4.36
CA THR A 43 2.28 4.54 3.66
C THR A 43 1.67 5.69 4.43
N ALA A 44 1.15 6.70 3.75
CA ALA A 44 0.34 7.74 4.37
C ALA A 44 -1.00 7.80 3.65
N ILE A 45 -2.07 7.45 4.37
CA ILE A 45 -3.45 7.45 3.86
C ILE A 45 -4.19 8.64 4.46
N TYR A 46 -4.70 9.49 3.59
CA TYR A 46 -5.43 10.71 3.93
C TYR A 46 -6.92 10.56 3.60
N GLY A 47 -7.75 10.88 4.58
CA GLY A 47 -9.20 10.76 4.48
C GLY A 47 -9.83 10.67 5.87
N ASN A 48 -11.15 10.53 5.89
CA ASN A 48 -11.89 10.25 7.13
C ASN A 48 -12.06 8.73 7.28
N HIS A 49 -11.35 8.15 8.24
CA HIS A 49 -11.37 6.70 8.54
C HIS A 49 -12.30 6.36 9.72
N ALA A 50 -13.10 7.32 10.20
CA ALA A 50 -13.95 7.14 11.37
C ALA A 50 -15.02 6.07 11.18
N ALA A 51 -15.50 5.91 9.95
CA ALA A 51 -16.52 4.94 9.59
C ALA A 51 -16.02 3.49 9.65
N GLY A 52 -14.70 3.28 9.64
CA GLY A 52 -14.09 1.96 9.57
C GLY A 52 -13.25 1.79 8.32
N TRP A 53 -12.23 0.95 8.40
CA TRP A 53 -11.33 0.65 7.29
C TRP A 53 -10.75 -0.74 7.41
N SER A 54 -10.34 -1.31 6.27
CA SER A 54 -9.64 -2.58 6.23
C SER A 54 -8.55 -2.57 5.16
N LEU A 55 -7.46 -3.27 5.48
CA LEU A 55 -6.32 -3.50 4.62
C LEU A 55 -6.34 -4.95 4.14
N TYR A 56 -6.18 -5.14 2.85
CA TYR A 56 -6.20 -6.45 2.22
C TYR A 56 -4.95 -6.68 1.38
N LEU A 57 -4.47 -7.91 1.41
CA LEU A 57 -3.60 -8.45 0.39
C LEU A 57 -4.48 -9.08 -0.69
N HIS A 58 -4.33 -8.66 -1.94
CA HIS A 58 -5.08 -9.22 -3.05
C HIS A 58 -4.16 -10.05 -3.95
N GLU A 59 -4.45 -11.33 -4.07
CA GLU A 59 -3.74 -12.26 -4.95
C GLU A 59 -4.72 -13.24 -5.59
N ASN A 60 -4.47 -13.60 -6.85
CA ASN A 60 -5.28 -14.60 -7.58
C ASN A 60 -6.81 -14.34 -7.58
N GLY A 61 -7.23 -13.07 -7.45
CA GLY A 61 -8.65 -12.68 -7.38
C GLY A 61 -9.27 -12.75 -5.98
N CYS A 62 -8.51 -13.19 -4.98
CA CYS A 62 -8.93 -13.28 -3.58
C CYS A 62 -8.42 -12.08 -2.79
N TYR A 63 -9.24 -11.60 -1.86
CA TYR A 63 -8.88 -10.57 -0.89
C TYR A 63 -8.64 -11.23 0.47
N GLU A 64 -7.40 -11.23 0.92
CA GLU A 64 -7.01 -11.70 2.24
C GLU A 64 -6.92 -10.52 3.19
N TRP A 65 -7.70 -10.56 4.27
CA TRP A 65 -7.71 -9.49 5.28
C TRP A 65 -6.42 -9.52 6.10
N LEU A 66 -5.74 -8.37 6.19
CA LEU A 66 -4.53 -8.22 6.99
C LEU A 66 -4.84 -7.60 8.35
N ILE A 67 -5.48 -6.44 8.33
CA ILE A 67 -5.82 -5.66 9.53
C ILE A 67 -6.92 -4.65 9.22
N GLY A 68 -7.60 -4.14 10.24
CA GLY A 68 -8.60 -3.08 10.09
C GLY A 68 -8.82 -2.29 11.36
N SER A 69 -9.74 -1.33 11.28
CA SER A 69 -10.17 -0.46 12.38
C SER A 69 -10.66 -1.25 13.60
N ASP A 70 -11.18 -2.46 13.43
CA ASP A 70 -11.65 -3.30 14.53
C ASP A 70 -10.53 -3.69 15.50
N VAL A 71 -9.28 -3.71 15.03
CA VAL A 71 -8.10 -4.04 15.84
C VAL A 71 -7.37 -2.79 16.32
N VAL A 72 -7.28 -1.76 15.47
CA VAL A 72 -6.41 -0.59 15.69
C VAL A 72 -7.19 0.61 16.26
N GLY A 73 -8.51 0.57 16.17
CA GLY A 73 -9.39 1.71 16.41
C GLY A 73 -9.51 2.63 15.20
N SER A 74 -10.54 3.49 15.25
CA SER A 74 -10.76 4.53 14.25
C SER A 74 -9.84 5.73 14.50
N SER A 75 -9.35 6.35 13.43
CA SER A 75 -8.55 7.58 13.52
C SER A 75 -9.06 8.65 12.56
N SER A 76 -8.92 9.92 12.95
CA SER A 76 -9.28 11.09 12.13
C SER A 76 -8.07 11.74 11.45
N GLY A 77 -6.89 11.10 11.54
CA GLY A 77 -5.63 11.60 11.02
C GLY A 77 -5.10 10.79 9.83
N ALA A 78 -3.90 11.17 9.36
CA ALA A 78 -3.18 10.37 8.38
C ALA A 78 -2.85 8.99 8.97
N LEU A 79 -3.23 7.94 8.26
CA LEU A 79 -3.02 6.57 8.70
C LEU A 79 -1.73 6.03 8.08
N ASP A 80 -0.80 5.56 8.92
CA ASP A 80 0.42 4.90 8.48
C ASP A 80 0.33 3.39 8.69
N VAL A 81 0.07 2.68 7.59
CA VAL A 81 -0.11 1.23 7.57
C VAL A 81 1.14 0.50 8.06
N ILE A 82 2.33 0.98 7.69
CA ILE A 82 3.59 0.31 8.07
C ILE A 82 3.86 0.53 9.56
N ALA A 83 3.57 1.71 10.09
CA ALA A 83 3.64 1.96 11.53
C ALA A 83 2.66 1.07 12.32
N ILE A 84 1.45 0.86 11.80
CA ILE A 84 0.44 -0.02 12.40
C ILE A 84 0.88 -1.48 12.40
N LEU A 85 1.43 -1.98 11.29
CA LEU A 85 1.94 -3.35 11.19
C LEU A 85 3.20 -3.57 12.04
N GLY A 86 3.96 -2.50 12.32
CA GLY A 86 5.21 -2.54 13.07
C GLY A 86 6.40 -3.11 12.30
N HIS A 87 6.23 -3.41 11.01
CA HIS A 87 7.28 -3.94 10.13
C HIS A 87 6.99 -3.59 8.66
N ASN A 88 8.05 -3.57 7.84
CA ASN A 88 7.94 -3.38 6.40
C ASN A 88 7.19 -4.54 5.76
N LEU A 89 6.37 -4.25 4.74
CA LEU A 89 5.59 -5.28 4.03
C LEU A 89 6.24 -5.60 2.69
N CYS A 90 6.60 -6.86 2.47
CA CYS A 90 7.14 -7.32 1.20
C CYS A 90 6.00 -7.87 0.32
N LEU A 91 5.78 -7.26 -0.83
CA LEU A 91 4.79 -7.73 -1.81
C LEU A 91 5.49 -8.47 -2.95
N MET A 92 4.98 -9.66 -3.23
CA MET A 92 5.39 -10.41 -4.41
C MET A 92 4.83 -9.77 -5.69
N PRO A 93 5.45 -10.00 -6.87
CA PRO A 93 5.02 -9.43 -8.15
C PRO A 93 3.54 -9.57 -8.50
N TRP A 94 2.90 -10.64 -8.05
CA TRP A 94 1.49 -10.98 -8.32
C TRP A 94 0.51 -10.47 -7.26
N GLN A 95 1.02 -9.88 -6.16
CA GLN A 95 0.21 -9.39 -5.05
C GLN A 95 -0.08 -7.90 -5.18
N LYS A 96 -1.21 -7.46 -4.63
CA LYS A 96 -1.55 -6.03 -4.50
C LYS A 96 -1.90 -5.72 -3.07
N LEU A 97 -1.51 -4.53 -2.60
CA LEU A 97 -1.97 -4.02 -1.31
C LEU A 97 -3.16 -3.10 -1.56
N ILE A 98 -4.28 -3.40 -0.92
CA ILE A 98 -5.54 -2.70 -1.10
C ILE A 98 -5.99 -2.13 0.23
N PHE A 99 -6.48 -0.90 0.21
CA PHE A 99 -7.15 -0.26 1.33
C PHE A 99 -8.59 0.03 0.97
N CYS A 100 -9.51 -0.43 1.82
CA CYS A 100 -10.94 -0.18 1.69
C CYS A 100 -11.37 0.69 2.87
N ASN A 101 -11.93 1.85 2.58
CA ASN A 101 -12.60 2.69 3.58
C ASN A 101 -14.10 2.39 3.57
N GLU A 102 -14.78 2.37 4.71
CA GLU A 102 -16.23 2.21 4.71
C GLU A 102 -16.96 3.50 4.34
N GLY A 103 -16.32 4.64 4.62
CA GLY A 103 -16.86 5.97 4.34
C GLY A 103 -16.64 6.44 2.91
N LEU A 104 -15.72 7.40 2.74
CA LEU A 104 -15.42 8.05 1.47
C LEU A 104 -14.11 7.55 0.87
N ALA A 105 -13.94 7.76 -0.43
CA ALA A 105 -12.67 7.59 -1.12
C ALA A 105 -11.53 8.30 -0.37
N CYS A 106 -10.43 7.60 -0.15
CA CYS A 106 -9.22 8.16 0.42
C CYS A 106 -8.19 8.43 -0.68
N THR A 107 -7.15 9.17 -0.32
CA THR A 107 -5.93 9.28 -1.14
C THR A 107 -4.77 8.74 -0.32
N ALA A 108 -3.75 8.21 -0.98
CA ALA A 108 -2.58 7.74 -0.27
C ALA A 108 -1.30 7.86 -1.10
N ILE A 109 -0.19 7.88 -0.39
CA ILE A 109 1.14 7.73 -0.97
C ILE A 109 1.89 6.63 -0.22
N SER A 110 2.43 5.70 -0.99
CA SER A 110 3.27 4.61 -0.52
C SER A 110 4.72 4.91 -0.85
N TYR A 111 5.66 4.46 -0.03
CA TYR A 111 7.09 4.57 -0.29
C TYR A 111 7.68 3.17 -0.30
N ILE A 112 8.27 2.80 -1.43
CA ILE A 112 8.89 1.49 -1.60
C ILE A 112 10.40 1.60 -1.64
N GLN A 113 11.06 0.54 -1.18
CA GLN A 113 12.47 0.30 -1.43
C GLN A 113 12.61 -0.73 -2.55
N LEU A 114 13.46 -0.44 -3.53
CA LEU A 114 13.85 -1.41 -4.55
C LEU A 114 15.06 -2.21 -4.09
N PRO A 115 15.03 -3.56 -4.17
CA PRO A 115 16.23 -4.37 -3.98
C PRO A 115 17.25 -4.02 -5.08
N GLY A 116 18.46 -3.59 -4.70
CA GLY A 116 19.55 -3.38 -5.66
C GLY A 116 19.84 -1.94 -6.10
N MET A 117 19.12 -0.92 -5.60
CA MET A 117 19.62 0.47 -5.68
C MET A 117 20.69 0.71 -4.61
N VAL A 118 21.81 0.01 -4.73
CA VAL A 118 23.06 0.49 -4.13
C VAL A 118 23.44 1.69 -5.00
N VAL A 119 23.39 2.89 -4.45
CA VAL A 119 24.02 4.05 -5.08
C VAL A 119 25.48 3.65 -5.26
N ALA A 120 25.93 3.52 -6.50
CA ALA A 120 27.34 3.38 -6.76
C ALA A 120 28.00 4.67 -6.26
N ASP A 121 28.81 4.56 -5.20
CA ASP A 121 29.71 5.61 -4.75
C ASP A 121 30.74 5.95 -5.84
#